data_AF-A0A127SCX9-F1
#
_entry.id   AF-A0A127SCX9-F1
#
_cell.length_a   1.000
_cell.length_b   1.000
_cell.length_c   1.000
_cell.angle_alpha   90.00
_cell.angle_beta   90.00
_cell.angle_gamma   90.00
#
_symmetry.space_group_name_H-M   'P 1'
#
loop_
_entity.id
_entity.type
_entity.pdbx_description
1 polymer ?
#
loop_
_entity_poly.entity_id
_entity_poly.type
_entity_poly.pdbx_seq_one_letter_code
_entity_poly.pdbx_strand_id
1 'polypeptide(L)'
;SIIQQESIYRSNARSPSGAVGLMQVIPSYWRAICGSNLYDERTNVLCGSYILADYHDKAGSWKKAIAYYNVGPAGYERSFWTRWKVRKYIKSVKNFEKKLKDEL
;
A
#
# COMPACT_ATOMS: atom_id res chain seq x y z
N SER A 1 -3.43 3.09 -9.55
CA SER A 1 -4.21 3.71 -8.46
C SER A 1 -3.48 3.69 -7.11
N ILE A 2 -2.95 2.55 -6.63
CA ILE A 2 -2.22 2.47 -5.33
C ILE A 2 -0.99 3.40 -5.32
N ILE A 3 -0.10 3.31 -6.31
CA ILE A 3 1.10 4.17 -6.39
C ILE A 3 0.76 5.66 -6.32
N GLN A 4 -0.33 6.08 -6.99
CA GLN A 4 -0.79 7.46 -6.94
C GLN A 4 -1.21 7.88 -5.54
N GLN A 5 -1.92 7.00 -4.82
CA GLN A 5 -2.33 7.23 -3.45
C GLN A 5 -1.13 7.27 -2.48
N GLU A 6 -0.11 6.45 -2.73
CA GLU A 6 1.04 6.30 -1.83
C GLU A 6 2.09 7.40 -2.00
N SER A 7 2.48 7.71 -3.24
CA SER A 7 3.62 8.61 -3.50
C SER A 7 3.32 9.76 -4.45
N ILE A 8 2.17 9.72 -5.13
CA ILE A 8 1.90 10.58 -6.30
C ILE A 8 3.00 10.34 -7.35
N TYR A 9 3.34 9.07 -7.58
CA TYR A 9 4.36 8.63 -8.54
C TYR A 9 5.79 9.14 -8.27
N ARG A 10 6.12 9.46 -7.01
CA ARG A 10 7.47 9.90 -6.61
C ARG A 10 8.28 8.74 -6.04
N SER A 11 9.28 8.27 -6.79
CA SER A 11 10.13 7.14 -6.41
C SER A 11 11.11 7.44 -5.27
N ASN A 12 11.43 8.71 -5.02
CA ASN A 12 12.26 9.14 -3.88
C ASN A 12 11.43 9.51 -2.63
N ALA A 13 10.11 9.30 -2.63
CA ALA A 13 9.25 9.67 -1.52
C ALA A 13 9.61 8.92 -0.23
N ARG A 14 9.65 9.64 0.90
CA ARG A 14 9.83 9.08 2.24
C ARG A 14 8.81 9.66 3.20
N SER A 15 8.07 8.81 3.91
CA SER A 15 7.11 9.25 4.92
C SER A 15 7.76 9.50 6.30
N PRO A 16 7.10 10.23 7.21
CA PRO A 16 7.54 10.34 8.60
C PRO A 16 7.59 9.00 9.35
N SER A 17 6.78 8.01 8.94
CA SER A 17 6.79 6.65 9.49
C SER A 17 7.89 5.75 8.90
N GLY A 18 8.70 6.27 7.98
CA GLY A 18 9.80 5.55 7.35
C GLY A 18 9.41 4.70 6.13
N ALA A 19 8.21 4.88 5.59
CA ALA A 19 7.81 4.28 4.32
C ALA A 19 8.56 4.92 3.14
N VAL A 20 8.92 4.14 2.11
CA VAL A 20 9.74 4.63 1.00
C VAL A 20 9.23 4.19 -0.38
N GLY A 21 9.53 4.99 -1.40
CA GLY A 21 9.34 4.65 -2.80
C GLY A 21 7.89 4.74 -3.29
N LEU A 22 7.66 4.28 -4.52
CA LEU A 22 6.40 4.42 -5.25
C LEU A 22 5.17 3.88 -4.49
N MET A 23 5.33 2.75 -3.82
CA MET A 23 4.30 2.04 -3.06
C MET A 23 4.44 2.21 -1.54
N GLN A 24 5.32 3.13 -1.09
CA GLN A 24 5.52 3.45 0.32
C GLN A 24 5.68 2.19 1.20
N VAL A 25 6.58 1.30 0.80
CA VAL A 25 6.92 0.10 1.57
C VAL A 25 7.72 0.52 2.81
N ILE A 26 7.40 -0.04 3.98
CA ILE A 26 8.15 0.19 5.21
C ILE A 26 9.31 -0.82 5.30
N PRO A 27 10.59 -0.39 5.17
CA PRO A 27 11.72 -1.31 5.12
C PRO A 27 11.89 -2.15 6.39
N SER A 28 11.58 -1.60 7.56
CA SER A 28 11.73 -2.33 8.84
C SER A 28 10.86 -3.58 8.93
N TYR A 29 9.79 -3.68 8.15
CA TYR A 29 8.90 -4.84 8.13
C TYR A 29 9.21 -5.82 6.99
N TRP A 30 9.68 -5.33 5.85
CA TRP A 30 9.70 -6.11 4.60
C TRP A 30 11.09 -6.32 3.99
N ARG A 31 12.15 -5.74 4.56
CA ARG A 31 13.52 -5.84 4.01
C ARG A 31 13.99 -7.29 3.81
N ALA A 32 13.61 -8.21 4.69
CA ALA A 32 13.99 -9.62 4.56
C ALA A 32 13.44 -10.29 3.29
N ILE A 33 12.31 -9.79 2.78
CA ILE A 33 11.65 -10.33 1.57
C ILE A 33 12.00 -9.48 0.35
N CYS A 34 12.04 -8.16 0.51
CA CYS A 34 12.13 -7.23 -0.61
C CYS A 34 13.54 -6.72 -0.92
N GLY A 35 14.55 -7.14 -0.16
CA GLY A 35 15.93 -6.71 -0.34
C GLY A 35 16.21 -5.31 0.21
N SER A 36 17.38 -4.77 -0.14
CA SER A 36 17.98 -3.61 0.50
C SER A 36 17.57 -2.26 -0.11
N ASN A 37 17.44 -2.17 -1.44
CA ASN A 37 17.17 -0.91 -2.13
C ASN A 37 15.70 -0.77 -2.53
N LEU A 38 14.87 -0.24 -1.63
CA LEU A 38 13.46 0.05 -1.89
C LEU A 38 13.21 1.41 -2.55
N TYR A 39 14.27 2.17 -2.91
CA TYR A 39 14.15 3.36 -3.74
C TYR A 39 14.21 3.04 -5.24
N ASP A 40 14.75 1.86 -5.61
CA ASP A 40 14.61 1.35 -6.97
C ASP A 40 13.13 1.10 -7.29
N GLU A 41 12.65 1.70 -8.38
CA GLU A 41 11.24 1.73 -8.75
C GLU A 41 10.68 0.33 -8.96
N ARG A 42 11.42 -0.50 -9.71
CA ARG A 42 11.03 -1.86 -10.03
C ARG A 42 10.95 -2.71 -8.75
N THR A 43 11.98 -2.64 -7.91
CA THR A 43 12.03 -3.36 -6.64
C THR A 43 10.89 -2.95 -5.72
N ASN A 44 10.61 -1.65 -5.63
CA ASN A 44 9.54 -1.13 -4.80
C ASN A 44 8.14 -1.57 -5.28
N VAL A 45 7.90 -1.53 -6.59
CA VAL A 45 6.62 -1.97 -7.18
C VAL A 45 6.43 -3.48 -7.04
N LEU A 46 7.47 -4.28 -7.25
CA LEU A 46 7.40 -5.73 -7.04
C LEU A 46 7.14 -6.06 -5.57
N CYS A 47 7.84 -5.40 -4.65
CA CYS A 47 7.64 -5.59 -3.21
C CYS A 47 6.23 -5.19 -2.77
N GLY A 48 5.74 -4.00 -3.15
CA GLY A 48 4.40 -3.56 -2.77
C GLY A 48 3.30 -4.46 -3.37
N SER A 49 3.49 -4.93 -4.60
CA SER A 49 2.60 -5.92 -5.24
C SER A 49 2.60 -7.25 -4.48
N TYR A 50 3.77 -7.75 -4.07
CA TYR A 50 3.89 -8.95 -3.26
C TYR A 50 3.14 -8.82 -1.92
N ILE A 51 3.34 -7.70 -1.21
CA ILE A 51 2.70 -7.45 0.08
C ILE A 51 1.17 -7.41 -0.08
N LEU A 52 0.66 -6.77 -1.14
CA LEU A 52 -0.77 -6.75 -1.43
C LEU A 52 -1.33 -8.15 -1.70
N ALA A 53 -0.60 -9.00 -2.42
CA ALA A 53 -0.99 -10.39 -2.67
C ALA A 53 -0.98 -11.22 -1.37
N ASP A 54 0.08 -11.15 -0.58
CA ASP A 54 0.16 -11.81 0.74
C ASP A 54 -0.99 -11.39 1.67
N TYR A 55 -1.34 -10.10 1.67
CA TYR A 55 -2.50 -9.62 2.42
C TYR A 55 -3.84 -10.04 1.81
N HIS A 56 -3.94 -10.19 0.50
CA HIS A 56 -5.13 -10.75 -0.14
C HIS A 56 -5.37 -12.18 0.32
N ASP A 57 -4.34 -13.02 0.30
CA ASP A 57 -4.44 -14.42 0.69
C ASP A 57 -4.82 -14.56 2.17
N LYS A 58 -4.25 -13.71 3.04
CA LYS A 58 -4.61 -13.66 4.48
C LYS A 58 -6.01 -13.11 4.74
N ALA A 59 -6.49 -12.21 3.90
CA ALA A 59 -7.73 -11.46 4.15
C ALA A 59 -8.94 -11.99 3.39
N GLY A 60 -8.75 -12.82 2.37
CA GLY A 60 -9.79 -13.37 1.50
C GLY A 60 -10.52 -12.34 0.63
N SER A 61 -10.04 -11.09 0.56
CA SER A 61 -10.63 -10.06 -0.30
C SER A 61 -9.67 -8.90 -0.58
N TRP A 62 -9.70 -8.38 -1.81
CA TRP A 62 -8.90 -7.22 -2.20
C TRP A 62 -9.21 -5.96 -1.38
N LYS A 63 -10.48 -5.76 -1.02
CA LYS A 63 -10.89 -4.62 -0.18
C LYS A 63 -10.20 -4.66 1.18
N LYS A 64 -10.11 -5.84 1.81
CA LYS A 64 -9.47 -6.02 3.12
C LYS A 64 -7.94 -6.08 2.98
N ALA A 65 -7.41 -6.57 1.87
CA ALA A 65 -5.97 -6.48 1.56
C ALA A 65 -5.47 -5.03 1.48
N ILE A 66 -6.19 -4.18 0.75
CA ILE A 66 -5.89 -2.74 0.64
C ILE A 66 -6.00 -2.06 2.02
N ALA A 67 -6.95 -2.50 2.85
CA ALA A 67 -7.04 -2.05 4.23
C ALA A 67 -5.80 -2.44 5.05
N TYR A 68 -5.39 -3.71 5.02
CA TYR A 68 -4.20 -4.20 5.68
C TYR A 68 -2.94 -3.49 5.19
N TYR A 69 -2.85 -3.17 3.90
CA TYR A 69 -1.75 -2.41 3.33
C TYR A 69 -1.60 -1.03 3.99
N ASN A 70 -2.72 -0.35 4.26
CA ASN A 70 -2.71 1.00 4.84
C ASN A 70 -2.40 1.03 6.34
N VAL A 71 -2.91 0.08 7.13
CA VAL A 71 -2.85 0.17 8.61
C VAL A 71 -2.27 -1.07 9.30
N GLY A 72 -1.85 -2.07 8.52
CA GLY A 72 -1.44 -3.38 9.00
C GLY A 72 -2.62 -4.28 9.42
N PRO A 73 -2.47 -5.62 9.37
CA PRO A 73 -3.51 -6.55 9.83
C PRO A 73 -3.93 -6.33 11.28
N ALA A 74 -2.95 -6.20 12.19
CA ALA A 74 -3.24 -5.98 13.61
C ALA A 74 -3.98 -4.66 13.86
N GLY A 75 -3.61 -3.59 13.15
CA GLY A 75 -4.28 -2.29 13.25
C GLY A 75 -5.73 -2.33 12.77
N TYR A 76 -6.00 -3.07 11.69
CA TYR A 76 -7.34 -3.26 11.16
C TYR A 76 -8.23 -4.10 12.10
N GLU A 77 -7.71 -5.19 12.65
CA GLU A 77 -8.49 -6.11 13.48
C GLU A 77 -8.80 -5.52 14.87
N ARG A 78 -7.83 -4.84 15.49
CA ARG A 78 -7.97 -4.39 16.89
C ARG A 78 -8.80 -3.12 17.08
N SER A 79 -8.93 -2.27 16.07
CA SER A 79 -9.47 -0.91 16.25
C SER A 79 -10.60 -0.58 15.29
N PHE A 80 -11.79 -0.34 15.85
CA PHE A 80 -12.93 0.20 15.10
C PHE A 80 -12.59 1.54 14.43
N TRP A 81 -11.91 2.44 15.14
CA TRP A 81 -11.49 3.73 14.61
C TRP A 81 -10.56 3.60 13.42
N THR A 82 -9.64 2.63 13.46
CA THR A 82 -8.76 2.36 12.32
C THR A 82 -9.55 1.85 11.12
N ARG A 83 -10.49 0.92 11.32
CA ARG A 83 -11.40 0.46 10.24
C ARG A 83 -12.22 1.60 9.64
N TRP A 84 -12.67 2.55 10.46
CA TRP A 84 -13.39 3.72 9.99
C TRP A 84 -12.51 4.63 9.11
N LYS A 85 -11.28 4.95 9.56
CA LYS A 85 -10.32 5.77 8.79
C LYS A 85 -9.98 5.14 7.43
N VAL A 86 -9.78 3.83 7.40
CA VAL A 86 -9.46 3.06 6.18
C VAL A 86 -10.51 3.22 5.08
N ARG A 87 -11.79 3.45 5.42
CA ARG A 87 -12.85 3.65 4.41
C ARG A 87 -12.54 4.82 3.48
N LYS A 88 -11.96 5.90 4.01
CA LYS A 88 -11.53 7.07 3.22
C LYS A 88 -10.40 6.71 2.27
N TYR A 89 -9.42 5.96 2.75
CA TYR A 89 -8.29 5.50 1.95
C TYR A 89 -8.75 4.60 0.78
N ILE A 90 -9.57 3.58 1.06
CA ILE A 90 -10.12 2.69 0.01
C ILE A 90 -10.92 3.48 -1.03
N LYS A 91 -11.74 4.47 -0.59
CA LYS A 91 -12.49 5.32 -1.52
C LYS A 91 -11.55 6.12 -2.43
N SER A 92 -10.45 6.64 -1.89
CA SER A 92 -9.46 7.39 -2.67
C SER A 92 -8.77 6.52 -3.73
N VAL A 93 -8.33 5.31 -3.35
CA VAL A 93 -7.75 4.33 -4.28
C VAL A 93 -8.71 4.01 -5.43
N LYS A 94 -9.99 3.74 -5.12
CA LYS A 94 -11.01 3.47 -6.14
C LYS A 94 -11.26 4.65 -7.06
N ASN A 95 -11.23 5.88 -6.54
CA ASN A 95 -11.38 7.07 -7.35
C ASN A 95 -10.22 7.23 -8.34
N PHE A 96 -8.97 6.98 -7.91
CA PHE A 96 -7.82 6.97 -8.80
C PHE A 96 -7.90 5.85 -9.85
N GLU A 97 -8.36 4.66 -9.44
CA GLU A 97 -8.56 3.55 -10.38
C GLU A 97 -9.58 3.91 -11.46
N LYS A 98 -10.71 4.52 -11.07
CA LYS A 98 -11.72 4.98 -12.02
C LYS A 98 -11.15 5.98 -13.01
N LYS A 99 -10.48 7.04 -12.52
CA LYS A 99 -9.87 8.06 -13.39
C LYS A 99 -8.91 7.47 -14.41
N LEU A 100 -8.04 6.55 -13.97
CA LEU A 100 -7.09 5.88 -14.86
C LEU A 100 -7.78 5.03 -15.93
N LYS A 101 -8.92 4.40 -15.62
CA LYS A 101 -9.70 3.64 -16.60
C LYS A 101 -10.45 4.53 -17.57
N ASP A 102 -10.88 5.71 -17.13
CA ASP A 102 -11.57 6.69 -17.97
C ASP A 102 -10.59 7.37 -18.98
N GLU A 103 -9.28 7.32 -18.72
CA GLU A 103 -8.22 7.90 -19.55
C GLU A 103 -7.60 6.91 -20.56
N LEU A 104 -7.99 5.62 -20.52
CA LEU A 104 -7.52 4.55 -21.41
C LEU A 104 -8.57 4.18 -22.46
#